data_AF-A0A8B5WZ58-F1
#
_entry.id   AF-A0A8B5WZ58-F1
#
_cell.length_a   1.000
_cell.length_b   1.000
_cell.length_c   1.000
_cell.angle_alpha   90.00
_cell.angle_beta   90.00
_cell.angle_gamma   90.00
#
_symmetry.space_group_name_H-M   'P 1'
#
loop_
_entity.id
_entity.type
_entity.pdbx_description
1 polymer ?
#
loop_
_entity_poly.entity_id
_entity_poly.type
_entity_poly.pdbx_seq_one_letter_code
_entity_poly.pdbx_strand_id
1 'polypeptide(L)'
;MEEQRRRLQAQLRALRGHAQGLRPLLSSAGDVPDARRAADLEQRLLQMEEDLVAARRQLGTLDDYLAQVREVLAHPEDYLQVRPLTLRLNRMGVKLDANSTEPGETLNLIELESMGERRIGSLVRFTRDELPPDGGASERPGW
;
A
#
# COMPACT_ATOMS: atom_id res chain seq x y z
N MET A 1 -6.16 3.72 -6.15
CA MET A 1 -6.84 5.03 -6.36
C MET A 1 -5.89 6.17 -6.70
N GLU A 2 -4.71 6.28 -6.07
CA GLU A 2 -3.73 7.35 -6.40
C GLU A 2 -3.12 7.22 -7.80
N GLU A 3 -2.91 6.00 -8.29
CA GLU A 3 -2.40 5.73 -9.64
C GLU A 3 -3.35 6.21 -10.73
N GLN A 4 -4.66 6.06 -10.49
CA GLN A 4 -5.71 6.54 -11.39
C GLN A 4 -5.69 8.07 -11.49
N ARG A 5 -5.46 8.76 -10.37
CA ARG A 5 -5.29 10.22 -10.32
C ARG A 5 -4.05 10.69 -11.07
N ARG A 6 -2.91 10.01 -10.89
CA ARG A 6 -1.67 10.33 -11.62
C ARG A 6 -1.84 10.14 -13.12
N ARG A 7 -2.53 9.10 -13.56
CA ARG A 7 -2.80 8.83 -14.98
C ARG A 7 -3.69 9.91 -15.61
N LEU A 8 -4.73 10.35 -14.92
CA LEU A 8 -5.62 11.41 -15.42
C LEU A 8 -4.92 12.77 -15.45
N GLN A 9 -4.10 13.10 -14.45
CA GLN A 9 -3.28 14.31 -14.44
C GLN A 9 -2.23 14.32 -15.56
N ALA A 10 -1.62 13.16 -15.86
CA ALA A 10 -0.72 13.02 -17.00
C ALA A 10 -1.45 13.24 -18.33
N GLN A 11 -2.67 12.71 -18.49
CA GLN A 11 -3.49 12.92 -19.68
C GLN A 11 -3.90 14.39 -19.86
N LEU A 12 -4.30 15.09 -18.79
CA LEU A 12 -4.61 16.52 -18.83
C LEU A 12 -3.39 17.37 -19.16
N ARG A 13 -2.21 17.05 -18.62
CA ARG A 13 -0.97 17.73 -18.97
C ARG A 13 -0.58 17.51 -20.43
N ALA A 14 -0.75 16.29 -20.95
CA ALA A 14 -0.50 15.99 -22.35
C ALA A 14 -1.45 16.77 -23.28
N LEU A 15 -2.75 16.82 -22.96
CA LEU A 15 -3.75 17.60 -23.72
C LEU A 15 -3.46 19.11 -23.69
N ARG A 16 -3.14 19.68 -22.53
CA ARG A 16 -2.76 21.10 -22.41
C ARG A 16 -1.44 21.42 -23.09
N GLY A 17 -0.48 20.49 -23.06
CA GLY A 17 0.79 20.62 -23.79
C GLY A 17 0.61 20.65 -25.31
N HIS A 18 -0.30 19.83 -25.85
CA HIS A 18 -0.65 19.84 -27.28
C HIS A 18 -1.39 21.13 -27.67
N ALA A 19 -2.29 21.62 -26.82
CA ALA A 19 -3.01 22.87 -27.05
C ALA A 19 -2.11 24.13 -26.99
N GLN A 20 -1.01 24.10 -26.22
CA GLN A 20 -0.07 25.23 -26.12
C GLN A 20 1.06 25.17 -27.16
N GLY A 21 1.51 23.97 -27.56
CA GLY A 21 2.62 23.80 -28.50
C GLY A 21 2.26 23.99 -29.98
N LEU A 22 0.98 23.83 -30.36
CA LEU A 22 0.54 23.88 -31.77
C LEU A 22 -0.35 25.09 -32.11
N ARG A 23 -0.73 25.91 -31.12
CA ARG A 23 -1.61 27.09 -31.32
C ARG A 23 -1.02 28.26 -32.12
N PRO A 24 0.29 28.52 -32.21
CA PRO A 24 0.76 29.63 -33.06
C PRO A 24 0.74 29.29 -34.56
N LEU A 25 0.65 28.01 -34.94
CA LEU A 25 0.78 27.58 -36.35
C LEU A 25 -0.55 27.20 -37.02
N LEU A 26 -1.61 26.96 -36.25
CA LEU A 26 -2.91 26.50 -36.77
C LEU A 26 -4.02 27.49 -36.42
N SER A 27 -3.83 28.77 -36.75
CA SER A 27 -4.93 29.73 -36.78
C SER A 27 -5.76 29.51 -38.05
N SER A 28 -6.57 28.45 -38.09
CA SER A 28 -7.75 28.40 -38.95
C SER A 28 -8.80 27.42 -38.40
N ALA A 29 -9.92 28.01 -37.99
CA ALA A 29 -11.25 27.40 -37.86
C ALA A 29 -11.41 26.12 -37.00
N GLY A 30 -11.94 26.27 -35.78
CA GLY A 30 -12.92 25.29 -35.25
C GLY A 30 -12.65 24.56 -33.92
N ASP A 31 -11.79 25.05 -33.01
CA ASP A 31 -11.43 24.32 -31.77
C ASP A 31 -12.45 24.42 -30.60
N VAL A 32 -13.70 24.05 -30.86
CA VAL A 32 -14.74 23.84 -29.82
C VAL A 32 -14.70 22.45 -29.12
N PRO A 33 -14.22 21.36 -29.75
CA PRO A 33 -14.23 20.02 -29.12
C PRO A 33 -13.27 19.85 -27.95
N ASP A 34 -12.09 20.47 -28.00
CA ASP A 34 -11.03 20.24 -27.00
C ASP A 34 -11.23 21.04 -25.71
N ALA A 35 -11.81 22.24 -25.80
CA ALA A 35 -12.17 23.04 -24.63
C ALA A 35 -13.27 22.37 -23.79
N ARG A 36 -14.27 21.74 -24.43
CA ARG A 36 -15.34 21.01 -23.74
C ARG A 36 -14.84 19.75 -23.05
N ARG A 37 -13.91 19.02 -23.67
CA ARG A 37 -13.26 17.83 -23.06
C ARG A 37 -12.37 18.22 -21.88
N ALA A 38 -11.65 19.33 -21.97
CA ALA A 38 -10.85 19.84 -20.87
C ALA A 38 -11.74 20.23 -19.67
N ALA A 39 -12.87 20.90 -19.92
CA ALA A 39 -13.83 21.28 -18.88
C ALA A 39 -14.48 20.05 -18.19
N ASP A 40 -14.87 19.03 -18.96
CA ASP A 40 -15.43 17.79 -18.39
C ASP A 40 -14.39 17.04 -17.51
N LEU A 41 -13.12 17.02 -17.94
CA LEU A 41 -12.04 16.43 -17.15
C LEU A 41 -11.73 17.22 -15.88
N GLU A 42 -11.79 18.55 -15.93
CA GLU A 42 -11.62 19.41 -14.75
C GLU A 42 -12.75 19.21 -13.75
N GLN A 43 -14.00 19.13 -14.22
CA GLN A 43 -15.15 18.89 -13.34
C GLN A 43 -15.08 17.51 -12.68
N ARG A 44 -14.64 16.48 -13.40
CA ARG A 44 -14.40 15.14 -12.84
C ARG A 44 -13.28 15.14 -11.80
N LEU A 45 -12.21 15.91 -12.03
CA LEU A 45 -11.15 16.06 -11.03
C LEU A 45 -11.66 16.74 -9.76
N LEU A 46 -12.45 17.80 -9.89
CA LEU A 46 -13.00 18.53 -8.76
C LEU A 46 -13.93 17.64 -7.93
N GLN A 47 -14.81 16.88 -8.59
CA GLN A 47 -15.68 15.92 -7.91
C GLN A 47 -14.87 14.85 -7.17
N MET A 48 -13.83 14.30 -7.80
CA MET A 48 -12.96 13.32 -7.14
C MET A 48 -12.18 13.92 -5.95
N GLU A 49 -11.77 15.18 -6.02
CA GLU A 49 -11.11 15.87 -4.91
C GLU A 49 -12.07 16.10 -3.75
N GLU A 50 -13.31 16.48 -4.03
CA GLU A 50 -14.37 16.59 -3.02
C GLU A 50 -14.70 15.24 -2.39
N ASP A 51 -14.82 14.17 -3.18
CA ASP A 51 -15.07 12.82 -2.70
C ASP A 51 -13.90 12.32 -1.82
N LEU A 52 -12.65 12.66 -2.19
CA LEU A 52 -11.46 12.35 -1.39
C LEU A 52 -11.42 13.13 -0.07
N VAL A 53 -11.81 14.41 -0.09
CA VAL A 53 -11.92 15.22 1.14
C VAL A 53 -13.04 14.68 2.03
N ALA A 54 -14.17 14.26 1.47
CA ALA A 54 -15.28 13.65 2.20
C ALA A 54 -14.88 12.31 2.83
N ALA A 55 -14.21 11.44 2.07
CA ALA A 55 -13.66 10.18 2.59
C ALA A 55 -12.63 10.42 3.70
N ARG A 56 -11.80 11.47 3.59
CA ARG A 56 -10.83 11.85 4.62
C ARG A 56 -11.50 12.47 5.86
N ARG A 57 -12.67 13.12 5.71
CA ARG A 57 -13.49 13.64 6.82
C ARG A 57 -14.20 12.55 7.61
N GLN A 58 -14.37 11.33 7.08
CA GLN A 58 -14.89 10.18 7.82
C GLN A 58 -13.94 9.68 8.93
N LEU A 59 -12.71 10.22 9.01
CA LEU A 59 -11.76 10.01 10.10
C LEU A 59 -11.52 11.34 10.85
N GLY A 60 -12.56 12.15 11.01
CA GLY A 60 -12.45 13.54 11.48
C GLY A 60 -12.48 13.69 12.99
N THR A 61 -13.04 12.72 13.71
CA THR A 61 -13.20 12.74 15.17
C THR A 61 -12.50 11.55 15.84
N LEU A 62 -12.23 11.68 17.14
CA LEU A 62 -11.67 10.56 17.93
C LEU A 62 -12.58 9.34 17.88
N ASP A 63 -13.89 9.54 17.91
CA ASP A 63 -14.88 8.47 17.85
C ASP A 63 -14.81 7.70 16.54
N ASP A 64 -14.54 8.38 15.42
CA ASP A 64 -14.34 7.74 14.12
C ASP A 64 -13.10 6.84 14.11
N TYR A 65 -11.98 7.32 14.68
CA TYR A 65 -10.77 6.52 14.83
C TYR A 65 -10.99 5.30 15.72
N LEU A 66 -11.69 5.47 16.85
CA LEU A 66 -12.00 4.37 17.74
C LEU A 66 -12.97 3.37 17.10
N ALA A 67 -13.92 3.84 16.29
CA ALA A 67 -14.81 2.98 15.52
C ALA A 67 -14.02 2.15 14.49
N GLN A 68 -13.06 2.76 13.79
CA GLN A 68 -12.18 2.06 12.86
C GLN A 68 -11.31 1.00 13.57
N VAL A 69 -10.70 1.35 14.71
CA VAL A 69 -9.92 0.37 15.50
C VAL A 69 -10.81 -0.80 15.93
N ARG A 70 -12.04 -0.51 16.38
CA ARG A 70 -13.00 -1.56 16.76
C ARG A 70 -13.38 -2.45 15.60
N GLU A 71 -13.58 -1.89 14.41
CA GLU A 71 -13.92 -2.65 13.20
C GLU A 71 -12.78 -3.62 12.83
N VAL A 72 -11.54 -3.11 12.76
CA VAL A 72 -10.36 -3.93 12.45
C VAL A 72 -10.16 -5.04 13.49
N LEU A 73 -10.34 -4.73 14.77
CA LEU A 73 -10.19 -5.71 15.85
C LEU A 73 -11.39 -6.65 16.01
N ALA A 74 -12.53 -6.38 15.39
CA ALA A 74 -13.68 -7.28 15.38
C ALA A 74 -13.45 -8.48 14.46
N HIS A 75 -12.70 -8.28 13.37
CA HIS A 75 -12.36 -9.31 12.37
C HIS A 75 -10.85 -9.28 12.04
N PRO A 76 -9.96 -9.51 13.02
CA PRO A 76 -8.52 -9.42 12.80
C PRO A 76 -8.00 -10.39 11.73
N GLU A 77 -8.67 -11.52 11.53
CA GLU A 77 -8.35 -12.55 10.53
C GLU A 77 -8.40 -12.06 9.07
N ASP A 78 -9.18 -11.00 8.80
CA ASP A 78 -9.28 -10.38 7.48
C ASP A 78 -8.02 -9.58 7.14
N TYR A 79 -7.27 -9.16 8.16
CA TYR A 79 -6.10 -8.30 8.03
C TYR A 79 -4.78 -9.03 8.33
N LEU A 80 -4.80 -9.97 9.29
CA LEU A 80 -3.62 -10.70 9.73
C LEU A 80 -3.97 -12.14 10.09
N GLN A 81 -3.42 -13.09 9.34
CA GLN A 81 -3.48 -14.50 9.68
C GLN A 81 -2.18 -14.94 10.35
N VAL A 82 -2.31 -15.59 11.50
CA VAL A 82 -1.17 -16.08 12.29
C VAL A 82 -1.25 -17.60 12.33
N ARG A 83 -0.22 -18.28 11.81
CA ARG A 83 -0.19 -19.74 11.71
C ARG A 83 1.10 -20.29 12.34
N PRO A 84 1.01 -21.33 13.19
CA PRO A 84 2.22 -22.02 13.63
C PRO A 84 2.87 -22.71 12.43
N LEU A 85 4.19 -22.60 12.34
CA LEU A 85 5.00 -23.23 11.30
C LEU A 85 6.06 -24.11 11.94
N THR A 86 5.99 -25.41 11.70
CA THR A 86 7.01 -26.37 12.14
C THR A 86 7.89 -26.76 10.96
N LEU A 87 9.20 -26.53 11.10
CA LEU A 87 10.22 -26.91 10.12
C LEU A 87 11.17 -27.93 10.72
N ARG A 88 11.59 -28.91 9.92
CA ARG A 88 12.72 -29.78 10.25
C ARG A 88 13.94 -29.31 9.47
N LEU A 89 15.05 -29.08 10.17
CA LEU A 89 16.29 -28.60 9.58
C LEU A 89 17.41 -29.59 9.87
N ASN A 90 18.23 -29.93 8.88
CA ASN A 90 19.46 -30.67 9.16
C ASN A 90 20.52 -29.74 9.78
N ARG A 91 21.68 -30.30 10.15
CA ARG A 91 22.78 -29.54 10.77
C ARG A 91 23.37 -28.44 9.88
N MET A 92 23.10 -28.47 8.57
CA MET A 92 23.50 -27.43 7.62
C MET A 92 22.44 -26.34 7.46
N GLY A 93 21.31 -26.41 8.17
CA GLY A 93 20.20 -25.46 8.06
C GLY A 93 19.31 -25.69 6.85
N VAL A 94 19.42 -26.85 6.17
CA VAL A 94 18.58 -27.19 5.03
C VAL A 94 17.25 -27.76 5.52
N LYS A 95 16.15 -27.27 4.96
CA LYS A 95 14.81 -27.78 5.24
C LYS A 95 14.66 -29.21 4.74
N LEU A 96 14.24 -30.08 5.65
CA LEU A 96 13.92 -31.48 5.39
C LEU A 96 12.43 -31.63 5.10
N ASP A 97 12.11 -32.55 4.19
CA ASP A 97 10.74 -33.00 3.98
C ASP A 97 10.19 -33.71 5.22
N ALA A 98 8.87 -33.70 5.37
CA ALA A 98 8.19 -34.31 6.50
C ALA A 98 8.54 -35.80 6.69
N ASN A 99 8.73 -36.52 5.58
CA ASN A 99 9.03 -37.96 5.56
C ASN A 99 10.53 -38.28 5.45
N SER A 100 11.42 -37.27 5.50
CA SER A 100 12.86 -37.52 5.42
C SER A 100 13.34 -38.28 6.67
N THR A 101 14.12 -39.34 6.45
CA THR A 101 14.79 -40.11 7.51
C THR A 101 16.10 -39.47 7.96
N GLU A 102 16.53 -38.38 7.30
CA GLU A 102 17.73 -37.65 7.69
C GLU A 102 17.59 -37.07 9.10
N PRO A 103 18.66 -37.12 9.92
CA PRO A 103 18.67 -36.45 11.23
C PRO A 103 18.45 -34.94 11.07
N GLY A 104 17.51 -34.39 11.84
CA GLY A 104 17.24 -32.96 11.82
C GLY A 104 16.52 -32.49 13.07
N GLU A 105 16.77 -31.24 13.43
CA GLU A 105 16.15 -30.55 14.55
C GLU A 105 14.83 -29.89 14.12
N THR A 106 13.89 -29.84 15.06
CA THR A 106 12.59 -29.21 14.83
C THR A 106 12.60 -27.77 15.31
N LEU A 107 12.31 -26.85 14.39
CA LEU A 107 12.14 -25.43 14.67
C LEU A 107 10.66 -25.07 14.60
N ASN A 108 10.16 -24.42 15.66
CA ASN A 108 8.81 -23.88 15.69
C ASN A 108 8.86 -22.37 15.50
N LEU A 109 8.13 -21.91 14.50
CA LEU A 109 8.06 -20.52 14.07
C LEU A 109 6.60 -20.09 13.97
N ILE A 110 6.40 -18.80 13.74
CA ILE A 110 5.09 -18.22 13.48
C ILE A 110 5.13 -17.62 12.08
N GLU A 111 4.26 -18.09 11.21
CA GLU A 111 4.00 -17.47 9.91
C GLU A 111 2.90 -16.42 10.06
N LEU A 112 3.16 -15.24 9.50
CA LEU A 112 2.27 -14.08 9.49
C LEU A 112 1.93 -13.79 8.04
N GLU A 113 0.65 -13.80 7.69
CA GLU A 113 0.16 -13.41 6.37
C GLU A 113 -0.72 -12.17 6.50
N SER A 114 -0.39 -11.13 5.75
CA SER A 114 -1.11 -9.85 5.75
C SER A 114 -1.04 -9.24 4.36
N MET A 115 -2.18 -8.88 3.78
CA MET A 115 -2.29 -8.17 2.49
C MET A 115 -1.49 -8.83 1.34
N GLY A 116 -1.41 -10.17 1.34
CA GLY A 116 -0.67 -10.94 0.33
C GLY A 116 0.84 -11.06 0.59
N GLU A 117 1.37 -10.44 1.64
CA GLU A 117 2.74 -10.66 2.11
C GLU A 117 2.79 -11.76 3.17
N ARG A 118 3.80 -12.62 3.09
CA ARG A 118 4.12 -13.61 4.12
C ARG A 118 5.43 -13.30 4.80
N ARG A 119 5.43 -13.37 6.13
CA ARG A 119 6.59 -13.10 6.98
C ARG A 119 6.71 -14.18 8.06
N ILE A 120 7.93 -14.46 8.48
CA ILE A 120 8.20 -15.31 9.63
C ILE A 120 8.52 -14.42 10.84
N GLY A 121 7.77 -14.60 11.91
CA GLY A 121 7.96 -13.90 13.17
C GLY A 121 8.53 -14.81 14.27
N SER A 122 9.31 -14.21 15.16
CA SER A 122 9.72 -14.83 16.42
C SER A 122 9.44 -13.84 17.55
N LEU A 123 8.80 -14.30 18.62
CA LEU A 123 8.58 -13.48 19.80
C LEU A 123 9.85 -13.50 20.66
N VAL A 124 10.53 -12.36 20.71
CA VAL A 124 11.73 -12.16 21.52
C VAL A 124 11.42 -11.20 22.68
N ARG A 125 12.16 -11.35 23.78
CA ARG A 125 12.18 -10.37 24.87
C ARG A 125 13.57 -9.75 24.91
N PHE A 126 13.63 -8.44 24.97
CA PHE A 126 14.86 -7.66 25.08
C PHE A 126 14.67 -6.57 26.14
N THR A 127 15.77 -6.09 26.72
CA THR A 127 15.73 -5.00 27.71
C THR A 127 15.64 -3.64 27.02
N ARG A 128 15.28 -2.58 27.76
CA ARG A 128 15.10 -1.24 27.16
C ARG A 128 16.43 -0.67 26.62
N ASP A 129 17.54 -1.08 27.21
CA ASP A 129 18.91 -0.73 26.83
C ASP A 129 19.40 -1.43 25.55
N GLU A 130 18.75 -2.53 25.14
CA GLU A 130 19.01 -3.23 23.86
C GLU A 130 18.24 -2.62 22.68
N LEU A 131 17.27 -1.73 22.95
CA LEU A 131 16.53 -1.04 21.90
C LEU A 131 17.43 0.01 21.22
N PRO A 132 17.37 0.13 19.88
CA PRO A 132 18.05 1.21 19.20
C PRO A 132 17.53 2.56 19.73
N PRO A 133 18.39 3.59 19.81
CA PRO A 133 17.97 4.91 20.25
C PRO A 133 16.85 5.46 19.35
N ASP A 134 15.89 6.15 19.95
CA ASP A 134 14.75 6.75 19.26
C ASP A 134 15.27 7.72 18.17
N GLY A 135 15.27 7.27 16.91
CA GLY A 135 15.84 8.02 15.78
C GLY A 135 16.66 7.20 14.79
N GLY A 136 16.94 5.91 15.08
CA GLY A 136 17.44 4.98 14.09
C GLY A 136 16.40 4.77 13.00
N ALA A 137 16.52 5.50 11.89
CA ALA A 137 15.74 5.28 10.70
C ALA A 137 15.72 3.78 10.42
N SER A 138 14.53 3.17 10.51
CA SER A 138 14.26 1.93 9.81
C SER A 138 14.73 2.18 8.38
N GLU A 139 15.87 1.62 8.01
CA GLU A 139 16.21 1.43 6.61
C GLU A 139 14.98 0.77 6.02
N ARG A 140 14.23 1.54 5.24
CA ARG A 140 13.13 0.99 4.46
C ARG A 140 13.81 -0.06 3.59
N PRO A 141 13.47 -1.36 3.70
CA PRO A 141 13.97 -2.33 2.75
C PRO A 141 13.54 -1.83 1.37
N GLY A 142 14.52 -1.51 0.54
CA GLY A 142 14.29 -1.03 -0.82
C GLY A 142 13.63 -2.13 -1.64
N TRP A 143 12.32 -2.02 -1.81
CA TRP A 143 11.54 -2.63 -2.88
C TRP A 143 10.50 -1.59 -3.32
#